data_AF-A0A6P2CN93-F1
#
_entry.id   AF-A0A6P2CN93-F1
#
_cell.length_a   1.000
_cell.length_b   1.000
_cell.length_c   1.000
_cell.angle_alpha   90.00
_cell.angle_beta   90.00
_cell.angle_gamma   90.00
#
_symmetry.space_group_name_H-M   'P 1'
#
loop_
_entity.id
_entity.type
_entity.pdbx_description
1 polymer ?
#
loop_
_entity_poly.entity_id
_entity_poly.type
_entity_poly.pdbx_seq_one_letter_code
_entity_poly.pdbx_strand_id
1 'polypeptide(L)'
;MSVNKKVEIMLDQMSAAFSDPDVKQDENLRNMIFNYASELNKTQDTRLVSSKMVKSLALYYWGTKKQLPQAAITLHNQIKKDATIYDGITATALMLPIWF
;
A
#
# COMPACT_ATOMS: atom_id res chain seq x y z
N MET A 1 -2.92 -21.15 -13.98
CA MET A 1 -2.42 -19.82 -13.56
C MET A 1 -1.97 -19.94 -12.12
N SER A 2 -0.67 -19.78 -11.86
CA SER A 2 -0.14 -19.79 -10.50
C SER A 2 -0.63 -18.54 -9.80
N VAL A 3 -1.64 -18.70 -8.94
CA VAL A 3 -2.18 -17.62 -8.12
C VAL A 3 -1.04 -16.98 -7.33
N ASN A 4 -0.80 -15.68 -7.54
CA ASN A 4 0.18 -14.94 -6.76
C ASN A 4 -0.41 -14.68 -5.38
N LYS A 5 -0.18 -15.61 -4.46
CA LYS A 5 -0.72 -15.58 -3.10
C LYS A 5 -0.46 -14.27 -2.35
N LYS A 6 0.63 -13.56 -2.66
CA LYS A 6 0.90 -12.23 -2.07
C LYS A 6 -0.05 -11.15 -2.58
N VAL A 7 -0.40 -11.21 -3.86
CA VAL A 7 -1.38 -10.29 -4.46
C VAL A 7 -2.75 -10.50 -3.83
N GLU A 8 -3.19 -11.75 -3.67
CA GLU A 8 -4.47 -12.05 -3.01
C GLU A 8 -4.51 -11.53 -1.58
N ILE A 9 -3.48 -11.85 -0.77
CA ILE A 9 -3.40 -11.37 0.62
C ILE A 9 -3.50 -9.84 0.68
N MET A 10 -2.80 -9.14 -0.20
CA MET A 10 -2.80 -7.69 -0.21
C MET A 10 -4.13 -7.10 -0.71
N LEU A 11 -4.79 -7.74 -1.69
CA LEU A 11 -6.14 -7.38 -2.13
C LEU A 11 -7.18 -7.62 -1.04
N ASP A 12 -7.06 -8.69 -0.25
CA ASP A 12 -7.94 -8.99 0.88
C ASP A 12 -7.79 -7.93 1.98
N GLN A 13 -6.55 -7.54 2.30
CA GLN A 13 -6.25 -6.46 3.24
C GLN A 13 -6.84 -5.13 2.78
N MET A 14 -6.68 -4.78 1.50
CA MET A 14 -7.29 -3.58 0.91
C MET A 14 -8.82 -3.65 0.95
N SER A 15 -9.40 -4.80 0.63
CA SER A 15 -10.85 -5.00 0.62
C SER A 15 -11.46 -4.88 2.02
N ALA A 16 -10.77 -5.39 3.04
CA ALA A 16 -11.16 -5.24 4.43
C ALA A 16 -11.17 -3.76 4.84
N ALA A 17 -10.10 -3.01 4.52
CA ALA A 17 -10.04 -1.58 4.83
C ALA A 17 -11.06 -0.76 4.04
N PHE A 18 -11.26 -1.07 2.76
CA PHE A 18 -12.25 -0.40 1.90
C PHE A 18 -13.70 -0.60 2.38
N SER A 19 -13.97 -1.74 3.02
CA SER A 19 -15.30 -2.09 3.53
C SER A 19 -15.61 -1.49 4.90
N ASP A 20 -14.61 -0.96 5.58
CA ASP A 20 -14.72 -0.38 6.92
C ASP A 20 -15.66 0.84 6.94
N PRO A 21 -16.56 0.97 7.95
CA PRO A 21 -17.51 2.07 8.02
C PRO A 21 -16.86 3.47 8.06
N ASP A 22 -15.74 3.62 8.77
CA ASP A 22 -15.08 4.92 8.93
C ASP A 22 -14.33 5.30 7.66
N VAL A 23 -13.75 4.31 6.96
CA VAL A 23 -13.20 4.52 5.62
C VAL A 23 -14.28 4.86 4.61
N LYS A 24 -15.49 4.27 4.71
CA LYS A 24 -16.62 4.59 3.82
C LYS A 24 -17.12 6.02 3.94
N GLN A 25 -16.95 6.64 5.11
CA GLN A 25 -17.31 8.04 5.34
C GLN A 25 -16.29 9.02 4.74
N ASP A 26 -15.10 8.54 4.38
CA ASP A 26 -14.04 9.33 3.76
C ASP A 26 -13.85 8.91 2.29
N GLU A 27 -14.54 9.60 1.38
CA GLU A 27 -14.51 9.28 -0.05
C GLU A 27 -13.09 9.34 -0.63
N ASN A 28 -12.26 10.29 -0.18
CA ASN A 28 -10.89 10.42 -0.68
C ASN A 28 -10.03 9.23 -0.29
N LEU A 29 -10.10 8.83 0.98
CA LEU A 29 -9.38 7.67 1.49
C LEU A 29 -9.88 6.38 0.83
N ARG A 30 -11.20 6.24 0.69
CA ARG A 30 -11.83 5.10 0.04
C ARG A 30 -11.41 4.96 -1.43
N ASN A 31 -11.42 6.07 -2.18
CA ASN A 31 -11.00 6.09 -3.58
C ASN A 31 -9.49 5.80 -3.71
N MET A 32 -8.66 6.30 -2.79
CA MET A 32 -7.24 5.97 -2.76
C MET A 32 -7.02 4.45 -2.62
N ILE A 33 -7.69 3.79 -1.67
CA ILE A 33 -7.58 2.34 -1.46
C ILE A 33 -8.05 1.58 -2.71
N PHE A 34 -9.18 1.98 -3.30
CA PHE A 34 -9.70 1.36 -4.51
C PHE A 34 -8.75 1.46 -5.70
N ASN A 35 -8.15 2.64 -5.91
CA ASN A 35 -7.23 2.87 -7.02
C ASN A 35 -5.98 1.98 -6.89
N TYR A 36 -5.43 1.84 -5.69
CA TYR A 36 -4.29 0.94 -5.47
C TYR A 36 -4.66 -0.54 -5.59
N ALA A 37 -5.87 -0.95 -5.17
CA ALA A 37 -6.36 -2.31 -5.42
C ALA A 37 -6.49 -2.60 -6.92
N SER A 38 -7.00 -1.64 -7.69
CA SER A 38 -7.08 -1.74 -9.16
C SER A 38 -5.70 -1.83 -9.82
N GLU A 39 -4.75 -1.01 -9.37
CA GLU A 39 -3.35 -1.07 -9.83
C GLU A 39 -2.71 -2.42 -9.51
N LEU A 40 -2.89 -2.92 -8.29
CA LEU A 40 -2.38 -4.21 -7.86
C LEU A 40 -2.94 -5.37 -8.69
N ASN A 41 -4.25 -5.36 -8.95
CA ASN A 41 -4.88 -6.39 -9.77
C ASN A 41 -4.33 -6.41 -11.20
N LYS A 42 -3.99 -5.24 -11.77
CA LYS A 42 -3.41 -5.12 -13.12
C LYS A 42 -1.93 -5.48 -13.18
N THR A 43 -1.14 -4.97 -12.24
CA THR A 43 0.33 -5.04 -12.27
C THR A 43 0.87 -6.29 -11.59
N GLN A 44 0.11 -6.84 -10.64
CA GLN A 44 0.53 -7.94 -9.76
C GLN A 44 1.80 -7.62 -8.95
N ASP A 45 2.20 -6.34 -8.89
CA ASP A 45 3.42 -5.87 -8.22
C ASP A 45 3.11 -5.38 -6.81
N THR A 46 3.15 -6.30 -5.85
CA THR A 46 2.91 -5.98 -4.43
C THR A 46 3.94 -5.02 -3.86
N ARG A 47 5.16 -5.00 -4.40
CA ARG A 47 6.25 -4.17 -3.89
C ARG A 47 6.06 -2.70 -4.27
N LEU A 48 5.79 -2.45 -5.56
CA LEU A 48 5.53 -1.10 -6.05
C LEU A 48 4.27 -0.51 -5.41
N VAL A 49 3.17 -1.28 -5.38
CA VAL A 49 1.90 -0.79 -4.84
C VAL A 49 2.01 -0.53 -3.33
N SER A 50 2.69 -1.40 -2.57
CA SER A 50 2.86 -1.19 -1.12
C SER A 50 3.69 0.07 -0.83
N SER A 51 4.79 0.28 -1.55
CA SER A 51 5.63 1.48 -1.39
C SER A 51 4.85 2.77 -1.70
N LYS A 52 4.11 2.81 -2.82
CA LYS A 52 3.26 3.96 -3.18
C LYS A 52 2.18 4.22 -2.14
N MET A 53 1.46 3.17 -1.73
CA MET A 53 0.31 3.31 -0.83
C MET A 53 0.72 3.76 0.57
N VAL A 54 1.81 3.23 1.13
CA VAL A 54 2.36 3.67 2.43
C VAL A 54 2.66 5.16 2.41
N LYS A 55 3.33 5.64 1.36
CA LYS A 55 3.66 7.06 1.19
C LYS A 55 2.39 7.92 1.04
N SER A 56 1.43 7.48 0.23
CA SER A 56 0.17 8.20 0.03
C SER A 56 -0.67 8.30 1.30
N LEU A 57 -0.73 7.25 2.13
CA LEU A 57 -1.41 7.29 3.42
C LEU A 57 -0.75 8.27 4.40
N ALA A 58 0.58 8.30 4.43
CA ALA A 58 1.32 9.28 5.25
C ALA A 58 1.09 10.72 4.76
N LEU A 59 1.12 10.95 3.44
CA LEU A 59 0.84 12.25 2.85
C LEU A 59 -0.62 12.68 3.09
N TYR A 60 -1.58 11.75 3.00
CA TYR A 60 -2.98 12.01 3.30
C TYR A 60 -3.17 12.48 4.74
N TYR A 61 -2.55 11.79 5.70
CA TYR A 61 -2.55 12.18 7.10
C TYR A 61 -1.96 13.58 7.31
N TRP A 62 -0.85 13.89 6.65
CA TRP A 62 -0.20 15.20 6.79
C TRP A 62 -0.99 16.35 6.15
N GLY A 63 -1.60 16.11 4.99
CA GLY A 63 -2.35 17.11 4.24
C GLY A 63 -3.71 17.41 4.86
N THR A 64 -4.40 16.39 5.37
CA THR A 64 -5.73 16.58 5.98
C THR A 64 -5.68 16.93 7.46
N LYS A 65 -4.56 16.61 8.15
CA LYS A 65 -4.43 16.64 9.62
C LYS A 65 -5.51 15.82 10.36
N LYS A 66 -6.30 15.03 9.65
CA LYS A 66 -7.31 14.13 10.21
C LYS A 66 -6.64 12.85 10.65
N GLN A 67 -7.05 12.32 11.80
CA GLN A 67 -6.61 10.97 12.18
C GLN A 67 -7.13 9.97 11.17
N LEU A 68 -6.26 9.05 10.75
CA LEU A 68 -6.65 7.95 9.89
C LEU A 68 -7.55 6.97 10.66
N PRO A 69 -8.61 6.43 10.04
CA PRO A 69 -9.36 5.33 10.60
C PRO A 69 -8.46 4.15 10.98
N GLN A 70 -8.84 3.40 12.02
CA GLN A 70 -8.05 2.27 12.50
C GLN A 70 -7.81 1.21 11.40
N ALA A 71 -8.76 1.02 10.50
CA ALA A 71 -8.62 0.12 9.35
C ALA A 71 -7.52 0.58 8.38
N ALA A 72 -7.40 1.88 8.12
CA ALA A 72 -6.35 2.43 7.26
C ALA A 72 -4.96 2.37 7.92
N ILE A 73 -4.89 2.58 9.24
CA ILE A 73 -3.66 2.39 10.02
C ILE A 73 -3.22 0.92 9.98
N THR A 74 -4.18 0.01 10.15
CA THR A 74 -3.94 -1.44 10.10
C THR A 74 -3.43 -1.85 8.72
N LEU A 75 -4.08 -1.39 7.64
CA LEU A 75 -3.64 -1.63 6.28
C LEU A 75 -2.22 -1.12 6.03
N HIS A 76 -1.93 0.12 6.44
CA HIS A 76 -0.59 0.69 6.35
C HIS A 76 0.44 -0.24 7.01
N ASN A 77 0.18 -0.71 8.23
CA ASN A 77 1.11 -1.58 8.96
C ASN A 77 1.26 -2.97 8.31
N GLN A 78 0.19 -3.52 7.74
CA GLN A 78 0.20 -4.81 7.04
C GLN A 78 1.09 -4.75 5.79
N ILE A 79 0.93 -3.72 4.97
CA ILE A 79 1.67 -3.60 3.69
C ILE A 79 3.05 -2.96 3.84
N LYS A 80 3.33 -2.27 4.97
CA LYS A 80 4.62 -1.62 5.24
C LYS A 80 5.79 -2.60 5.26
N LYS A 81 5.58 -3.86 5.66
CA LYS A 81 6.64 -4.88 5.64
C LYS A 81 7.14 -5.15 4.22
N ASP A 82 6.22 -5.28 3.26
CA ASP A 82 6.57 -5.47 1.85
C ASP A 82 7.20 -4.22 1.25
N ALA A 83 6.72 -3.03 1.63
CA ALA A 83 7.30 -1.75 1.22
C ALA A 83 8.74 -1.57 1.72
N THR A 84 9.01 -1.92 2.99
CA THR A 84 10.35 -1.78 3.60
C THR A 84 11.38 -2.68 2.91
N ILE A 85 10.99 -3.89 2.52
CA ILE A 85 11.86 -4.79 1.76
C ILE A 85 12.16 -4.19 0.37
N TYR A 86 11.16 -3.64 -0.32
CA TYR A 86 11.37 -3.01 -1.62
C TYR A 86 12.23 -1.75 -1.56
N ASP A 87 11.92 -0.84 -0.64
CA ASP A 87 12.67 0.41 -0.44
C ASP A 87 14.12 0.09 0.00
N GLY A 88 14.34 -0.97 0.79
CA GLY A 88 15.67 -1.46 1.13
C GLY A 88 16.44 -2.01 -0.08
N ILE A 89 15.81 -2.83 -0.94
CA ILE A 89 16.43 -3.37 -2.16
C ILE A 89 16.72 -2.26 -3.18
N THR A 90 15.84 -1.27 -3.33
CA THR A 90 16.08 -0.13 -4.22
C THR A 90 17.15 0.79 -3.67
N ALA A 91 17.16 1.06 -2.35
CA ALA A 91 18.25 1.80 -1.73
C ALA A 91 19.60 1.09 -1.89
N THR A 92 19.67 -0.24 -1.71
CA THR A 92 20.92 -0.98 -1.95
C THR A 92 21.30 -1.00 -3.43
N ALA A 93 20.34 -1.17 -4.35
CA ALA A 93 20.61 -1.08 -5.79
C ALA A 93 21.14 0.29 -6.22
N LEU A 94 20.68 1.37 -5.59
CA LEU A 94 21.19 2.72 -5.80
C LEU A 94 22.55 2.97 -5.11
N MET A 95 22.84 2.23 -4.03
CA MET A 95 24.10 2.33 -3.28
C MET A 95 25.19 1.39 -3.76
N LEU A 96 24.89 0.41 -4.63
CA LEU A 96 25.92 -0.43 -5.24
C LEU A 96 26.78 0.45 -6.17
N PRO A 97 28.05 0.70 -5.81
CA PRO A 97 28.96 1.36 -6.72
C PRO A 97 29.22 0.41 -7.89
N ILE A 98 29.44 1.00 -9.05
CA ILE A 98 29.92 0.37 -10.27
C ILE A 98 31.20 -0.42 -9.93
N TRP A 99 31.07 -1.73 -9.71
CA TRP A 99 32.19 -2.66 -9.71
C TRP A 99 31.74 -4.00 -10.28
N PHE A 100 31.51 -4.00 -11.58
CA PHE A 100 31.79 -5.11 -12.48
C PHE A 100 32.44 -4.51 -13.74
#